data_AF-A0A7K2YQU0-F1
#
_entry.id   AF-A0A7K2YQU0-F1
#
_cell.length_a   1.000
_cell.length_b   1.000
_cell.length_c   1.000
_cell.angle_alpha   90.00
_cell.angle_beta   90.00
_cell.angle_gamma   90.00
#
_symmetry.space_group_name_H-M   'P 1'
#
loop_
_entity.id
_entity.type
_entity.pdbx_description
1 polymer ?
#
loop_
_entity_poly.entity_id
_entity_poly.type
_entity_poly.pdbx_seq_one_letter_code
_entity_poly.pdbx_strand_id
1 'polypeptide(L)'
;MPMVLAGSSPGGRQPALAWVLPLVVTAACAVAAVVAVPEQARVAVAVCGAFATVAVAVCAAEAGRRGRTITQMHARLQQQQAGLKRRLAAQELETIRLAEELLPEAVGRLQLGEPLQEVMLKVAPHPDDPTEFAVAHRNVIKSVIETVSAEEDMRESAQRAFVNIARRVQATIHQQAQDMRDMEDRHGDDPVVFRDLLHLDHGNALIGRMADSIAVLGGARPGRQWETDIGMYSVLRGAMSRIVDYRRVKLHSVVEVAVIARHVEPLIHAIAELLDNATRYSPPSTTVHLSTTEVQTGIAVEIEDAGVGLSEEARRRAERILSLEGAPLNLDDLGETPRLGLTVVARLAHVNNFKVMLRPSAYSGVRAVVVIPQDQITPNVPPMYPMPEHLQHLEELPSLHDMMTDASSVTEHGPNGLPQRRRRSLGAVPRAASPRDQRSTSSPRHALDETPPGLGLDAFLSGINGEPPPADRRSGVGDDSWDGRDR
;
A
#
# COMPACT_ATOMS: atom_id res chain seq x y z
N MET A 1 -29.99 3.42 32.91
CA MET A 1 -30.47 2.45 33.92
C MET A 1 -31.07 3.20 35.09
N PRO A 2 -32.39 3.14 35.26
CA PRO A 2 -32.94 2.82 36.56
C PRO A 2 -33.72 1.50 36.45
N MET A 3 -33.31 0.54 37.30
CA MET A 3 -34.05 -0.70 37.57
C MET A 3 -35.40 -0.32 38.19
N VAL A 4 -36.47 -0.49 37.42
CA VAL A 4 -37.82 -0.53 38.01
C VAL A 4 -37.99 -1.91 38.63
N LEU A 5 -37.99 -1.93 39.97
CA LEU A 5 -38.31 -3.08 40.80
C LEU A 5 -39.61 -3.73 40.32
N ALA A 6 -39.50 -4.93 39.76
CA ALA A 6 -40.64 -5.80 39.55
C ALA A 6 -41.16 -6.22 40.94
N GLY A 7 -42.31 -5.68 41.32
CA GLY A 7 -43.02 -6.10 42.52
C GLY A 7 -43.24 -7.61 42.47
N SER A 8 -42.55 -8.31 43.36
CA SER A 8 -42.80 -9.70 43.71
C SER A 8 -44.23 -9.81 44.22
N SER A 9 -45.13 -10.24 43.34
CA SER A 9 -46.48 -10.64 43.72
C SER A 9 -46.37 -11.86 44.65
N PRO A 10 -46.92 -11.82 45.87
CA PRO A 10 -46.85 -12.96 46.76
C PRO A 10 -47.67 -14.09 46.12
N GLY A 11 -46.98 -15.18 45.80
CA GLY A 11 -47.54 -16.46 45.40
C GLY A 11 -48.37 -17.08 46.52
N GLY A 12 -49.51 -16.48 46.82
CA GLY A 12 -50.52 -17.04 47.70
C GLY A 12 -51.41 -17.97 46.90
N ARG A 13 -51.22 -19.28 47.08
CA ARG A 13 -52.17 -20.33 46.68
C ARG A 13 -53.55 -20.09 47.32
N GLN A 14 -54.36 -19.15 46.81
CA GLN A 14 -55.78 -19.06 47.20
C GLN A 14 -56.76 -18.66 46.07
N PRO A 15 -56.64 -19.16 44.82
CA PRO A 15 -57.64 -18.81 43.81
C PRO A 15 -58.98 -19.53 44.06
N ALA A 16 -58.99 -20.72 44.68
CA ALA A 16 -60.24 -21.46 44.87
C ALA A 16 -61.03 -20.97 46.11
N LEU A 17 -60.33 -20.65 47.20
CA LEU A 17 -60.94 -20.25 48.47
C LEU A 17 -61.55 -18.83 48.40
N ALA A 18 -60.91 -17.92 47.65
CA ALA A 18 -61.36 -16.54 47.51
C ALA A 18 -62.71 -16.40 46.80
N TRP A 19 -63.05 -17.29 45.86
CA TRP A 19 -64.35 -17.23 45.15
C TRP A 19 -65.49 -17.95 45.87
N VAL A 20 -65.17 -18.82 46.84
CA VAL A 20 -66.17 -19.54 47.65
C VAL A 20 -66.59 -18.72 48.87
N LEU A 21 -65.72 -17.84 49.37
CA LEU A 21 -65.98 -17.00 50.53
C LEU A 21 -67.21 -16.08 50.41
N PRO A 22 -67.46 -15.37 49.28
CA PRO A 22 -68.66 -14.54 49.11
C PRO A 22 -69.94 -15.37 49.11
N LEU A 23 -69.89 -16.58 48.55
CA LEU A 23 -71.01 -17.52 48.53
C LEU A 23 -71.34 -18.02 49.94
N VAL A 24 -70.32 -18.39 50.73
CA VAL A 24 -70.49 -18.85 52.11
C VAL A 24 -71.01 -17.73 53.01
N VAL A 25 -70.48 -16.51 52.87
CA VAL A 25 -70.94 -15.34 53.63
C VAL A 25 -72.37 -14.97 53.28
N THR A 26 -72.75 -14.96 51.99
CA THR A 26 -74.14 -14.65 51.60
C THR A 26 -75.13 -15.72 52.02
N ALA A 27 -74.74 -17.01 51.96
CA ALA A 27 -75.56 -18.10 52.49
C ALA A 27 -75.75 -17.97 54.01
N ALA A 28 -74.69 -17.68 54.77
CA ALA A 28 -74.77 -17.48 56.21
C ALA A 28 -75.65 -16.27 56.59
N CYS A 29 -75.52 -15.14 55.88
CA CYS A 29 -76.36 -13.95 56.07
C CYS A 29 -77.83 -14.22 55.72
N ALA A 30 -78.11 -15.00 54.67
CA ALA A 30 -79.47 -15.38 54.30
C ALA A 30 -80.14 -16.24 55.38
N VAL A 31 -79.41 -17.22 55.94
CA VAL A 31 -79.91 -18.05 57.05
C VAL A 31 -80.15 -17.20 58.30
N ALA A 32 -79.21 -16.31 58.67
CA ALA A 32 -79.36 -15.42 59.81
C ALA A 32 -80.57 -14.47 59.65
N ALA A 33 -80.79 -13.94 58.45
CA ALA A 33 -81.92 -13.06 58.14
C ALA A 33 -83.28 -13.77 58.27
N VAL A 34 -83.38 -15.05 57.91
CA VAL A 34 -84.61 -15.84 58.07
C VAL A 34 -84.94 -16.08 59.56
N VAL A 35 -83.93 -16.26 60.40
CA VAL A 35 -84.10 -16.48 61.85
C VAL A 35 -84.53 -15.20 62.58
N ALA A 36 -84.14 -14.02 62.09
CA ALA A 36 -84.39 -12.73 62.74
C ALA A 36 -85.78 -12.12 62.46
N VAL A 37 -86.60 -12.71 61.58
CA VAL A 37 -87.85 -12.13 61.05
C VAL A 37 -89.10 -12.89 61.56
N PRO A 38 -90.27 -12.22 61.77
CA PRO A 38 -91.52 -12.85 62.22
C PRO A 38 -92.03 -13.96 61.27
N GLU A 39 -92.79 -14.94 61.79
CA GLU A 39 -93.27 -16.11 61.01
C GLU A 39 -93.93 -15.75 59.69
N GLN A 40 -94.70 -14.66 59.66
CA GLN A 40 -95.43 -14.19 58.48
C GLN A 40 -94.52 -13.76 57.31
N ALA A 41 -93.24 -13.43 57.57
CA ALA A 41 -92.30 -12.92 56.57
C ALA A 41 -91.11 -13.87 56.27
N ARG A 42 -90.99 -15.01 56.99
CA ARG A 42 -89.88 -15.96 56.80
C ARG A 42 -89.78 -16.54 55.39
N VAL A 43 -90.92 -16.87 54.77
CA VAL A 43 -90.96 -17.46 53.42
C VAL A 43 -90.44 -16.47 52.37
N ALA A 44 -90.86 -15.20 52.45
CA ALA A 44 -90.41 -14.17 51.51
C ALA A 44 -88.90 -13.90 51.64
N VAL A 45 -88.39 -13.79 52.87
CA VAL A 45 -86.95 -13.57 53.13
C VAL A 45 -86.12 -14.78 52.69
N ALA A 46 -86.61 -16.01 52.89
CA ALA A 46 -85.94 -17.22 52.43
C ALA A 46 -85.82 -17.29 50.90
N VAL A 47 -86.87 -16.92 50.17
CA VAL A 47 -86.84 -16.86 48.69
C VAL A 47 -85.86 -15.79 48.20
N CYS A 48 -85.90 -14.57 48.77
CA CYS A 48 -84.95 -13.52 48.42
C CYS A 48 -83.50 -13.92 48.74
N GLY A 49 -83.25 -14.55 49.89
CA GLY A 49 -81.95 -15.07 50.28
C GLY A 49 -81.44 -16.14 49.31
N ALA A 50 -82.31 -17.07 48.89
CA ALA A 50 -81.97 -18.09 47.90
C ALA A 50 -81.58 -17.46 46.55
N PHE A 51 -82.35 -16.50 46.03
CA PHE A 51 -81.99 -15.77 44.81
C PHE A 51 -80.65 -15.04 44.92
N ALA A 52 -80.40 -14.37 46.05
CA ALA A 52 -79.13 -13.69 46.29
C ALA A 52 -77.94 -14.67 46.30
N THR A 53 -78.07 -15.83 46.95
CA THR A 53 -77.02 -16.85 46.98
C THR A 53 -76.73 -17.45 45.59
N VAL A 54 -77.77 -17.70 44.79
CA VAL A 54 -77.60 -18.20 43.40
C VAL A 54 -76.92 -17.16 42.51
N ALA A 55 -77.33 -15.88 42.61
CA ALA A 55 -76.70 -14.80 41.86
C ALA A 55 -75.19 -14.69 42.18
N VAL A 56 -74.83 -14.76 43.48
CA VAL A 56 -73.42 -14.76 43.92
C VAL A 56 -72.67 -15.99 43.42
N ALA A 57 -73.30 -17.17 43.41
CA ALA A 57 -72.69 -18.40 42.88
C ALA A 57 -72.33 -18.28 41.40
N VAL A 58 -73.24 -17.72 40.58
CA VAL A 58 -73.02 -17.51 39.14
C VAL A 58 -71.91 -16.49 38.90
N CYS A 59 -71.93 -15.35 39.61
CA CYS A 59 -70.86 -14.34 39.51
C CYS A 59 -69.50 -14.91 39.92
N ALA A 60 -69.43 -15.69 41.01
CA ALA A 60 -68.21 -16.36 41.46
C ALA A 60 -67.71 -17.39 40.45
N ALA A 61 -68.61 -18.16 39.82
CA ALA A 61 -68.26 -19.14 38.78
C ALA A 61 -67.74 -18.46 37.50
N GLU A 62 -68.37 -17.37 37.05
CA GLU A 62 -67.89 -16.59 35.91
C GLU A 62 -66.55 -15.92 36.20
N ALA A 63 -66.38 -15.31 37.37
CA ALA A 63 -65.12 -14.69 37.77
C ALA A 63 -63.99 -15.73 37.86
N GLY A 64 -64.27 -16.91 38.42
CA GLY A 64 -63.34 -18.04 38.42
C GLY A 64 -62.99 -18.55 37.02
N ARG A 65 -63.96 -18.64 36.11
CA ARG A 65 -63.73 -18.98 34.69
C ARG A 65 -62.84 -17.95 34.00
N ARG A 66 -63.18 -16.65 34.08
CA ARG A 66 -62.39 -15.55 33.50
C ARG A 66 -60.97 -15.52 34.07
N GLY A 67 -60.83 -15.73 35.38
CA GLY A 67 -59.52 -15.80 36.04
C GLY A 67 -58.64 -16.95 35.51
N ARG A 68 -59.22 -18.14 35.28
CA ARG A 68 -58.49 -19.27 34.67
C ARG A 68 -58.06 -18.95 33.24
N THR A 69 -58.93 -18.35 32.43
CA THR A 69 -58.61 -17.96 31.04
C THR A 69 -57.47 -16.94 31.00
N ILE A 70 -57.52 -15.92 31.85
CA ILE A 70 -56.46 -14.89 31.96
C ILE A 70 -55.13 -15.56 32.36
N THR A 71 -55.15 -16.46 33.33
CA THR A 71 -53.94 -17.17 33.78
C THR A 71 -53.35 -18.03 32.67
N GLN A 72 -54.18 -18.72 31.88
CA GLN A 72 -53.73 -19.51 30.73
C GLN A 72 -53.16 -18.63 29.61
N MET A 73 -53.77 -17.47 29.33
CA MET A 73 -53.23 -16.51 28.36
C MET A 73 -51.88 -15.94 28.81
N HIS A 74 -51.75 -15.56 30.08
CA HIS A 74 -50.47 -15.10 30.64
C HIS A 74 -49.39 -16.19 30.55
N ALA A 75 -49.72 -17.44 30.87
CA ALA A 75 -48.76 -18.55 30.76
C ALA A 75 -48.29 -18.76 29.32
N ARG A 76 -49.21 -18.68 28.33
CA ARG A 76 -48.86 -18.78 26.90
C ARG A 76 -47.98 -17.63 26.43
N LEU A 77 -48.32 -16.40 26.80
CA LEU A 77 -47.52 -15.21 26.46
C LEU A 77 -46.11 -15.30 27.07
N GLN A 78 -46.00 -15.75 28.33
CA GLN A 78 -44.71 -15.95 28.98
C GLN A 78 -43.87 -17.03 28.29
N GLN A 79 -44.48 -18.14 27.86
CA GLN A 79 -43.78 -19.17 27.10
C GLN A 79 -43.29 -18.65 25.73
N GLN A 80 -44.14 -17.90 25.01
CA GLN A 80 -43.75 -17.29 23.73
C GLN A 80 -42.63 -16.28 23.92
N GLN A 81 -42.72 -15.39 24.92
CA GLN A 81 -41.66 -14.43 25.24
C GLN A 81 -40.36 -15.12 25.64
N ALA A 82 -40.41 -16.17 26.46
CA ALA A 82 -39.22 -16.93 26.84
C ALA A 82 -38.58 -17.62 25.62
N GLY A 83 -39.40 -18.17 24.70
CA GLY A 83 -38.93 -18.76 23.45
C GLY A 83 -38.23 -17.75 22.54
N LEU A 84 -38.85 -16.58 22.34
CA LEU A 84 -38.25 -15.50 21.53
C LEU A 84 -36.95 -14.97 22.16
N LYS A 85 -36.94 -14.75 23.47
CA LYS A 85 -35.72 -14.30 24.18
C LYS A 85 -34.57 -15.30 24.05
N ARG A 86 -34.85 -16.60 24.11
CA ARG A 86 -33.83 -17.64 23.91
C ARG A 86 -33.29 -17.65 22.48
N ARG A 87 -34.16 -17.50 21.47
CA ARG A 87 -33.73 -17.42 20.07
C ARG A 87 -32.87 -16.20 19.81
N LEU A 88 -33.28 -15.04 20.33
CA LEU A 88 -32.53 -13.79 20.21
C LEU A 88 -31.16 -13.90 20.90
N ALA A 89 -31.11 -14.44 22.12
CA ALA A 89 -29.84 -14.66 22.83
C ALA A 89 -28.91 -15.64 22.09
N ALA A 90 -29.46 -16.69 21.47
CA ALA A 90 -28.67 -17.62 20.66
C ALA A 90 -28.12 -16.95 19.38
N GLN A 91 -28.93 -16.13 18.71
CA GLN A 91 -28.48 -15.36 17.53
C GLN A 91 -27.44 -14.30 17.88
N GLU A 92 -27.58 -13.64 19.02
CA GLU A 92 -26.61 -12.67 19.53
C GLU A 92 -25.26 -13.35 19.79
N LEU A 93 -25.27 -14.50 20.47
CA LEU A 93 -24.07 -15.29 20.72
C LEU A 93 -23.37 -15.72 19.42
N GLU A 94 -24.13 -16.22 18.43
CA GLU A 94 -23.58 -16.62 17.14
C GLU A 94 -23.04 -15.42 16.33
N THR A 95 -23.70 -14.26 16.39
CA THR A 95 -23.19 -13.03 15.74
C THR A 95 -21.87 -12.58 16.35
N ILE A 96 -21.78 -12.60 17.69
CA ILE A 96 -20.54 -12.29 18.41
C ILE A 96 -19.45 -13.28 18.01
N ARG A 97 -19.77 -14.58 17.98
CA ARG A 97 -18.85 -15.63 17.55
C ARG A 97 -18.37 -15.43 16.12
N LEU A 98 -19.26 -15.06 15.20
CA LEU A 98 -18.91 -14.74 13.82
C LEU A 98 -17.88 -13.60 13.78
N ALA A 99 -18.12 -12.52 14.52
CA ALA A 99 -17.29 -11.32 14.50
C ALA A 99 -15.94 -11.51 15.21
N GLU A 100 -15.93 -12.19 16.36
CA GLU A 100 -14.76 -12.28 17.25
C GLU A 100 -13.92 -13.55 17.01
N GLU A 101 -14.50 -14.62 16.49
CA GLU A 101 -13.81 -15.90 16.28
C GLU A 101 -13.70 -16.27 14.80
N LEU A 102 -14.85 -16.43 14.11
CA LEU A 102 -14.87 -17.05 12.78
C LEU A 102 -14.27 -16.17 11.70
N LEU A 103 -14.59 -14.86 11.66
CA LEU A 103 -14.03 -13.95 10.66
C LEU A 103 -12.50 -13.78 10.82
N PRO A 104 -11.96 -13.51 12.03
CA PRO A 104 -10.51 -13.48 12.23
C PRO A 104 -9.81 -14.79 11.89
N GLU A 105 -10.40 -15.95 12.23
CA GLU A 105 -9.85 -17.25 11.87
C GLU A 105 -9.83 -17.45 10.34
N ALA A 106 -10.92 -17.13 9.66
CA ALA A 106 -11.02 -17.25 8.21
C ALA A 106 -9.99 -16.37 7.50
N VAL A 107 -9.84 -15.11 7.91
CA VAL A 107 -8.84 -14.19 7.35
C VAL A 107 -7.42 -14.67 7.66
N GLY A 108 -7.16 -15.12 8.89
CA GLY A 108 -5.85 -15.64 9.29
C GLY A 108 -5.43 -16.88 8.49
N ARG A 109 -6.35 -17.81 8.23
CA ARG A 109 -6.09 -18.99 7.39
C ARG A 109 -5.84 -18.62 5.93
N LEU A 110 -6.59 -17.66 5.39
CA LEU A 110 -6.37 -17.16 4.04
C LEU A 110 -4.98 -16.52 3.90
N GLN A 111 -4.56 -15.73 4.91
CA GLN A 111 -3.21 -15.14 4.96
C GLN A 111 -2.09 -16.18 5.06
N LEU A 112 -2.37 -17.38 5.57
CA LEU A 112 -1.43 -18.52 5.55
C LEU A 112 -1.41 -19.26 4.20
N GLY A 113 -2.22 -18.84 3.22
CA GLY A 113 -2.29 -19.44 1.89
C GLY A 113 -3.23 -20.62 1.76
N GLU A 114 -4.13 -20.87 2.72
CA GLU A 114 -5.18 -21.88 2.56
C GLU A 114 -6.18 -21.45 1.46
N PRO A 115 -6.58 -22.36 0.54
CA PRO A 115 -7.53 -22.01 -0.51
C PRO A 115 -8.92 -21.70 0.06
N LEU A 116 -9.63 -20.75 -0.56
CA LEU A 116 -10.94 -20.27 -0.11
C LEU A 116 -11.93 -21.40 0.20
N GLN A 117 -12.01 -22.43 -0.64
CA GLN A 117 -12.93 -23.56 -0.44
C GLN A 117 -12.61 -24.36 0.83
N GLU A 118 -11.33 -24.49 1.18
CA GLU A 118 -10.89 -25.20 2.37
C GLU A 118 -11.15 -24.38 3.64
N VAL A 119 -10.90 -23.06 3.60
CA VAL A 119 -11.25 -22.14 4.68
C VAL A 119 -12.76 -22.17 4.95
N MET A 120 -13.56 -22.09 3.89
CA MET A 120 -15.03 -22.15 3.98
C MET A 120 -15.52 -23.48 4.56
N LEU A 121 -14.83 -24.60 4.30
CA LEU A 121 -15.21 -25.91 4.83
C LEU A 121 -14.90 -26.02 6.35
N LYS A 122 -13.82 -25.38 6.81
CA LYS A 122 -13.35 -25.48 8.20
C LYS A 122 -14.02 -24.47 9.14
N VAL A 123 -14.29 -23.26 8.64
CA VAL A 123 -14.70 -22.12 9.49
C VAL A 123 -16.19 -21.80 9.34
N ALA A 124 -16.75 -21.92 8.14
CA ALA A 124 -18.13 -21.51 7.92
C ALA A 124 -19.13 -22.54 8.50
N PRO A 125 -20.35 -22.12 8.85
CA PRO A 125 -21.42 -23.03 9.26
C PRO A 125 -21.64 -24.15 8.23
N HIS A 126 -22.03 -25.34 8.72
CA HIS A 126 -22.23 -26.51 7.87
C HIS A 126 -23.26 -26.19 6.76
N PRO A 127 -22.98 -26.53 5.49
CA PRO A 127 -23.88 -26.23 4.37
C PRO A 127 -25.28 -26.85 4.46
N ASP A 128 -25.50 -27.77 5.40
CA ASP A 128 -26.76 -28.50 5.57
C ASP A 128 -27.65 -27.89 6.68
N ASP A 129 -27.19 -26.81 7.35
CA ASP A 129 -28.04 -26.06 8.27
C ASP A 129 -29.10 -25.28 7.47
N PRO A 130 -30.40 -25.63 7.59
CA PRO A 130 -31.46 -25.04 6.78
C PRO A 130 -31.85 -23.64 7.25
N THR A 131 -31.24 -23.12 8.32
CA THR A 131 -31.61 -21.84 8.90
C THR A 131 -31.14 -20.68 8.01
N GLU A 132 -32.06 -19.77 7.66
CA GLU A 132 -31.74 -18.56 6.88
C GLU A 132 -30.57 -17.76 7.47
N PHE A 133 -30.45 -17.76 8.80
CA PHE A 133 -29.37 -17.14 9.54
C PHE A 133 -27.99 -17.80 9.29
N ALA A 134 -27.92 -19.12 9.25
CA ALA A 134 -26.68 -19.86 8.97
C ALA A 134 -26.21 -19.61 7.53
N VAL A 135 -27.15 -19.55 6.58
CA VAL A 135 -26.88 -19.16 5.18
C VAL A 135 -26.35 -17.73 5.11
N ALA A 136 -26.97 -16.79 5.83
CA ALA A 136 -26.50 -15.40 5.88
C ALA A 136 -25.08 -15.29 6.46
N HIS A 137 -24.78 -15.97 7.58
CA HIS A 137 -23.44 -16.01 8.16
C HIS A 137 -22.39 -16.57 7.19
N ARG A 138 -22.72 -17.69 6.53
CA ARG A 138 -21.84 -18.28 5.51
C ARG A 138 -21.57 -17.31 4.36
N ASN A 139 -22.58 -16.56 3.91
CA ASN A 139 -22.43 -15.56 2.87
C ASN A 139 -21.57 -14.36 3.33
N VAL A 140 -21.69 -13.92 4.59
CA VAL A 140 -20.83 -12.87 5.16
C VAL A 140 -19.38 -13.33 5.18
N ILE A 141 -19.09 -14.52 5.71
CA ILE A 141 -17.72 -15.08 5.72
C ILE A 141 -17.19 -15.16 4.29
N LYS A 142 -17.98 -15.74 3.37
CA LYS A 142 -17.59 -15.86 1.96
C LYS A 142 -17.26 -14.51 1.35
N SER A 143 -18.14 -13.50 1.51
CA SER A 143 -17.93 -12.17 0.95
C SER A 143 -16.68 -11.48 1.51
N VAL A 144 -16.40 -11.65 2.80
CA VAL A 144 -15.18 -11.10 3.43
C VAL A 144 -13.94 -11.79 2.85
N ILE A 145 -13.91 -13.13 2.79
CA ILE A 145 -12.77 -13.88 2.23
C ILE A 145 -12.57 -13.53 0.74
N GLU A 146 -13.64 -13.44 -0.06
CA GLU A 146 -13.55 -13.04 -1.47
C GLU A 146 -12.98 -11.63 -1.62
N THR A 147 -13.36 -10.70 -0.75
CA THR A 147 -12.84 -9.32 -0.78
C THR A 147 -11.36 -9.30 -0.42
N VAL A 148 -10.94 -9.99 0.65
CA VAL A 148 -9.54 -10.07 1.06
C VAL A 148 -8.69 -10.78 0.00
N SER A 149 -9.21 -11.84 -0.62
CA SER A 149 -8.54 -12.52 -1.73
C SER A 149 -8.37 -11.61 -2.93
N ALA A 150 -9.41 -10.86 -3.30
CA ALA A 150 -9.34 -9.91 -4.41
C ALA A 150 -8.34 -8.77 -4.14
N GLU A 151 -8.24 -8.32 -2.89
CA GLU A 151 -7.26 -7.32 -2.46
C GLU A 151 -5.81 -7.86 -2.57
N GLU A 152 -5.55 -9.10 -2.14
CA GLU A 152 -4.23 -9.74 -2.29
C GLU A 152 -3.88 -9.97 -3.77
N ASP A 153 -4.84 -10.43 -4.58
CA ASP A 153 -4.65 -10.61 -6.03
C ASP A 153 -4.32 -9.27 -6.72
N MET A 154 -5.00 -8.18 -6.34
CA MET A 154 -4.68 -6.84 -6.83
C MET A 154 -3.28 -6.41 -6.39
N ARG A 155 -2.89 -6.68 -5.14
CA ARG A 155 -1.56 -6.36 -4.63
C ARG A 155 -0.48 -7.11 -5.40
N GLU A 156 -0.66 -8.41 -5.64
CA GLU A 156 0.29 -9.22 -6.41
C GLU A 156 0.37 -8.75 -7.87
N SER A 157 -0.78 -8.46 -8.49
CA SER A 157 -0.86 -7.91 -9.85
C SER A 157 -0.11 -6.59 -9.98
N ALA A 158 -0.27 -5.68 -9.01
CA ALA A 158 0.45 -4.42 -8.96
C ALA A 158 1.97 -4.62 -8.81
N GLN A 159 2.41 -5.52 -7.92
CA GLN A 159 3.83 -5.87 -7.77
C GLN A 159 4.42 -6.40 -9.08
N ARG A 160 3.72 -7.32 -9.76
CA ARG A 160 4.14 -7.84 -11.08
C ARG A 160 4.21 -6.73 -12.13
N ALA A 161 3.27 -5.79 -12.12
CA ALA A 161 3.28 -4.65 -13.03
C ALA A 161 4.52 -3.77 -12.83
N PHE A 162 4.92 -3.47 -11.58
CA PHE A 162 6.15 -2.73 -11.28
C PHE A 162 7.40 -3.43 -11.82
N VAL A 163 7.54 -4.75 -11.59
CA VAL A 163 8.67 -5.52 -12.13
C VAL A 163 8.69 -5.47 -13.66
N ASN A 164 7.53 -5.62 -14.30
CA ASN A 164 7.43 -5.58 -15.76
C ASN A 164 7.76 -4.20 -16.34
N ILE A 165 7.32 -3.11 -15.70
CA ILE A 165 7.66 -1.74 -16.08
C ILE A 165 9.16 -1.51 -15.93
N ALA A 166 9.74 -1.88 -14.78
CA ALA A 166 11.17 -1.77 -14.55
C ALA A 166 11.99 -2.50 -15.61
N ARG A 167 11.61 -3.75 -15.94
CA ARG A 167 12.31 -4.54 -16.97
C ARG A 167 12.25 -3.89 -18.35
N ARG A 168 11.12 -3.27 -18.71
CA ARG A 168 10.99 -2.53 -19.97
C ARG A 168 11.90 -1.30 -20.00
N VAL A 169 11.93 -0.53 -18.92
CA VAL A 169 12.82 0.62 -18.78
C VAL A 169 14.29 0.18 -18.87
N GLN A 170 14.67 -0.89 -18.16
CA GLN A 170 16.02 -1.47 -18.24
C GLN A 170 16.39 -1.89 -19.68
N ALA A 171 15.47 -2.51 -20.42
CA ALA A 171 15.72 -2.90 -21.81
C ALA A 171 15.96 -1.68 -22.70
N THR A 172 15.17 -0.61 -22.54
CA THR A 172 15.37 0.65 -23.27
C THR A 172 16.71 1.29 -22.93
N ILE A 173 17.10 1.33 -21.65
CA ILE A 173 18.38 1.91 -21.23
C ILE A 173 19.56 1.10 -21.75
N HIS A 174 19.44 -0.24 -21.75
CA HIS A 174 20.47 -1.10 -22.31
C HIS A 174 20.68 -0.83 -23.81
N GLN A 175 19.57 -0.65 -24.56
CA GLN A 175 19.63 -0.27 -25.97
C GLN A 175 20.29 1.11 -26.13
N GLN A 176 19.86 2.12 -25.36
CA GLN A 176 20.46 3.46 -25.43
C GLN A 176 21.96 3.44 -25.09
N ALA A 177 22.38 2.60 -24.13
CA ALA A 177 23.80 2.42 -23.82
C ALA A 177 24.57 1.75 -24.97
N GLN A 178 23.95 0.84 -25.74
CA GLN A 178 24.54 0.30 -26.96
C GLN A 178 24.67 1.40 -28.03
N ASP A 179 23.59 2.16 -28.27
CA ASP A 179 23.59 3.23 -29.27
C ASP A 179 24.66 4.31 -28.95
N MET A 180 24.86 4.63 -27.67
CA MET A 180 25.92 5.55 -27.24
C MET A 180 27.32 4.98 -27.45
N ARG A 181 27.56 3.69 -27.16
CA ARG A 181 28.84 3.03 -27.48
C ARG A 181 29.13 3.05 -28.98
N ASP A 182 28.13 2.77 -29.80
CA ASP A 182 28.27 2.84 -31.26
C ASP A 182 28.52 4.28 -31.75
N MET A 183 28.04 5.31 -31.02
CA MET A 183 28.37 6.71 -31.29
C MET A 183 29.79 7.07 -30.85
N GLU A 184 30.23 6.56 -29.69
CA GLU A 184 31.59 6.71 -29.18
C GLU A 184 32.61 6.10 -30.15
N ASP A 185 32.37 4.88 -30.63
CA ASP A 185 33.24 4.21 -31.60
C ASP A 185 33.38 5.00 -32.92
N ARG A 186 32.34 5.74 -33.33
CA ARG A 186 32.33 6.52 -34.58
C ARG A 186 32.85 7.94 -34.42
N HIS A 187 32.71 8.54 -33.23
CA HIS A 187 32.88 9.99 -33.03
C HIS A 187 33.69 10.35 -31.76
N GLY A 188 34.26 9.36 -31.06
CA GLY A 188 34.96 9.55 -29.78
C GLY A 188 36.23 10.39 -29.88
N ASP A 189 36.80 10.56 -31.08
CA ASP A 189 37.93 11.44 -31.33
C ASP A 189 37.59 12.94 -31.19
N ASP A 190 36.31 13.33 -31.25
CA ASP A 190 35.87 14.71 -31.02
C ASP A 190 35.62 14.93 -29.50
N PRO A 191 36.44 15.76 -28.82
CA PRO A 191 36.31 15.98 -27.38
C PRO A 191 34.96 16.57 -26.94
N VAL A 192 34.25 17.28 -27.84
CA VAL A 192 32.93 17.84 -27.56
C VAL A 192 31.88 16.72 -27.54
N VAL A 193 31.91 15.86 -28.56
CA VAL A 193 30.98 14.72 -28.67
C VAL A 193 31.24 13.72 -27.54
N PHE A 194 32.50 13.40 -27.25
CA PHE A 194 32.86 12.50 -26.17
C PHE A 194 32.37 12.99 -24.81
N ARG A 195 32.55 14.29 -24.50
CA ARG A 195 32.01 14.88 -23.25
C ARG A 195 30.48 14.77 -23.19
N ASP A 196 29.80 15.06 -24.28
CA ASP A 196 28.33 15.01 -24.32
C ASP A 196 27.81 13.56 -24.23
N LEU A 197 28.53 12.58 -24.79
CA LEU A 197 28.25 11.14 -24.64
C LEU A 197 28.44 10.67 -23.20
N LEU A 198 29.53 11.06 -22.53
CA LEU A 198 29.74 10.73 -21.12
C LEU A 198 28.63 11.30 -20.22
N HIS A 199 28.12 12.49 -20.55
CA HIS A 199 26.99 13.08 -19.86
C HIS A 199 25.69 12.25 -20.05
N LEU A 200 25.42 11.79 -21.27
CA LEU A 200 24.28 10.92 -21.55
C LEU A 200 24.41 9.54 -20.90
N ASP A 201 25.61 8.96 -20.87
CA ASP A 201 25.88 7.70 -20.19
C ASP A 201 25.58 7.78 -18.69
N HIS A 202 26.01 8.87 -18.04
CA HIS A 202 25.68 9.10 -16.63
C HIS A 202 24.16 9.24 -16.42
N GLY A 203 23.48 9.98 -17.31
CA GLY A 203 22.02 10.08 -17.31
C GLY A 203 21.34 8.71 -17.41
N ASN A 204 21.80 7.86 -18.33
CA ASN A 204 21.30 6.50 -18.48
C ASN A 204 21.55 5.63 -17.24
N ALA A 205 22.72 5.74 -16.61
CA ALA A 205 23.02 5.05 -15.36
C ALA A 205 22.05 5.47 -14.23
N LEU A 206 21.68 6.75 -14.15
CA LEU A 206 20.70 7.27 -13.20
C LEU A 206 19.28 6.74 -13.45
N ILE A 207 18.85 6.68 -14.70
CA ILE A 207 17.55 6.09 -15.07
C ILE A 207 17.58 4.58 -14.79
N GLY A 208 18.72 3.92 -15.03
CA GLY A 208 18.92 2.48 -14.76
C GLY A 208 18.72 2.18 -13.29
N ARG A 209 19.33 2.98 -12.42
CA ARG A 209 19.12 2.93 -10.97
C ARG A 209 17.65 3.14 -10.59
N MET A 210 16.96 4.10 -11.20
CA MET A 210 15.54 4.32 -10.94
C MET A 210 14.70 3.09 -11.31
N ALA A 211 15.01 2.44 -12.43
CA ALA A 211 14.37 1.20 -12.82
C ALA A 211 14.67 0.06 -11.83
N ASP A 212 15.90 -0.06 -11.34
CA ASP A 212 16.27 -1.03 -10.30
C ASP A 212 15.50 -0.78 -9.01
N SER A 213 15.37 0.48 -8.57
CA SER A 213 14.58 0.88 -7.40
C SER A 213 13.10 0.49 -7.55
N ILE A 214 12.52 0.67 -8.75
CA ILE A 214 11.15 0.22 -9.05
C ILE A 214 11.06 -1.32 -9.03
N ALA A 215 12.04 -2.02 -9.60
CA ALA A 215 12.07 -3.49 -9.61
C ALA A 215 12.12 -4.05 -8.17
N VAL A 216 12.95 -3.45 -7.32
CA VAL A 216 13.02 -3.78 -5.89
C VAL A 216 11.67 -3.57 -5.23
N LEU A 217 10.95 -2.48 -5.50
CA LEU A 217 9.58 -2.28 -4.98
C LEU A 217 8.54 -3.28 -5.53
N GLY A 218 8.78 -3.86 -6.71
CA GLY A 218 8.00 -5.00 -7.22
C GLY A 218 8.42 -6.36 -6.65
N GLY A 219 9.49 -6.42 -5.84
CA GLY A 219 10.01 -7.65 -5.25
C GLY A 219 11.05 -8.39 -6.06
N ALA A 220 11.53 -7.80 -7.15
CA ALA A 220 12.69 -8.31 -7.85
C ALA A 220 13.98 -8.08 -7.03
N ARG A 221 14.98 -8.91 -7.29
CA ARG A 221 16.34 -8.67 -6.79
C ARG A 221 17.02 -7.57 -7.64
N PRO A 222 17.95 -6.80 -7.07
CA PRO A 222 18.79 -5.89 -7.85
C PRO A 222 19.45 -6.61 -9.03
N GLY A 223 19.52 -5.95 -10.19
CA GLY A 223 19.80 -6.61 -11.47
C GLY A 223 21.22 -7.14 -11.63
N ARG A 224 22.22 -6.55 -10.95
CA ARG A 224 23.62 -6.96 -11.09
C ARG A 224 24.01 -8.01 -10.06
N GLN A 225 24.54 -9.14 -10.54
CA GLN A 225 25.11 -10.18 -9.70
C GLN A 225 26.63 -10.08 -9.73
N TRP A 226 27.25 -10.22 -8.57
CA TRP A 226 28.70 -10.24 -8.42
C TRP A 226 29.12 -11.70 -8.21
N GLU A 227 30.15 -12.15 -8.93
CA GLU A 227 30.66 -13.53 -8.85
C GLU A 227 31.73 -13.69 -7.76
N THR A 228 32.36 -12.59 -7.37
CA THR A 228 33.45 -12.53 -6.38
C THR A 228 33.14 -11.55 -5.26
N ASP A 229 33.77 -11.76 -4.12
CA ASP A 229 33.70 -10.84 -2.99
C ASP A 229 34.38 -9.52 -3.35
N ILE A 230 33.85 -8.40 -2.84
CA ILE A 230 34.29 -7.06 -3.23
C ILE A 230 34.72 -6.27 -2.00
N GLY A 231 35.92 -5.68 -2.03
CA GLY A 231 36.43 -4.85 -0.94
C GLY A 231 35.48 -3.70 -0.58
N MET A 232 35.34 -3.41 0.72
CA MET A 232 34.44 -2.37 1.25
C MET A 232 34.67 -1.02 0.56
N TYR A 233 35.92 -0.64 0.33
CA TYR A 233 36.26 0.58 -0.41
C TYR A 233 35.60 0.63 -1.80
N SER A 234 35.66 -0.47 -2.55
CA SER A 234 35.04 -0.57 -3.88
C SER A 234 33.51 -0.59 -3.82
N VAL A 235 32.93 -1.20 -2.78
CA VAL A 235 31.47 -1.15 -2.52
C VAL A 235 31.02 0.31 -2.32
N LEU A 236 31.72 1.05 -1.45
CA LEU A 236 31.40 2.45 -1.16
C LEU A 236 31.59 3.35 -2.40
N ARG A 237 32.67 3.16 -3.16
CA ARG A 237 32.88 3.88 -4.44
C ARG A 237 31.82 3.54 -5.47
N GLY A 238 31.41 2.27 -5.55
CA GLY A 238 30.33 1.82 -6.42
C GLY A 238 28.98 2.43 -6.05
N ALA A 239 28.74 2.72 -4.76
CA ALA A 239 27.54 3.46 -4.32
C ALA A 239 27.63 4.95 -4.67
N MET A 240 28.80 5.57 -4.44
CA MET A 240 29.05 6.97 -4.80
C MET A 240 28.88 7.22 -6.31
N SER A 241 29.36 6.32 -7.17
CA SER A 241 29.25 6.49 -8.63
C SER A 241 27.81 6.44 -9.16
N ARG A 242 26.84 6.04 -8.33
CA ARG A 242 25.43 5.94 -8.70
C ARG A 242 24.61 7.16 -8.32
N ILE A 243 25.22 8.23 -7.79
CA ILE A 243 24.50 9.46 -7.43
C ILE A 243 24.97 10.64 -8.28
N VAL A 244 24.07 11.61 -8.48
CA VAL A 244 24.36 12.83 -9.26
C VAL A 244 25.49 13.65 -8.62
N ASP A 245 25.36 13.91 -7.31
CA ASP A 245 26.23 14.80 -6.56
C ASP A 245 27.42 14.06 -5.92
N TYR A 246 27.97 13.04 -6.58
CA TYR A 246 29.01 12.18 -6.01
C TYR A 246 30.26 12.95 -5.53
N ARG A 247 30.57 14.09 -6.16
CA ARG A 247 31.69 14.98 -5.80
C ARG A 247 31.56 15.60 -4.41
N ARG A 248 30.33 15.74 -3.92
CA ARG A 248 30.01 16.28 -2.58
C ARG A 248 30.21 15.24 -1.48
N VAL A 249 30.38 13.96 -1.82
CA VAL A 249 30.61 12.89 -0.86
C VAL A 249 32.11 12.76 -0.59
N LYS A 250 32.50 12.85 0.69
CA LYS A 250 33.87 12.67 1.16
C LYS A 250 33.98 11.35 1.90
N LEU A 251 34.74 10.43 1.30
CA LEU A 251 35.08 9.14 1.89
C LEU A 251 36.23 9.33 2.88
N HIS A 252 36.01 8.95 4.14
CA HIS A 252 36.98 9.06 5.22
C HIS A 252 37.54 7.68 5.57
N SER A 253 37.46 7.26 6.84
CA SER A 253 37.91 5.96 7.31
C SER A 253 37.13 4.82 6.66
N VAL A 254 37.84 3.90 6.01
CA VAL A 254 37.28 2.67 5.44
C VAL A 254 37.95 1.46 6.10
N VAL A 255 37.15 0.59 6.72
CA VAL A 255 37.63 -0.66 7.31
C VAL A 255 38.02 -1.62 6.19
N GLU A 256 39.20 -2.22 6.30
CA GLU A 256 39.75 -3.16 5.31
C GLU A 256 39.12 -4.56 5.43
N VAL A 257 37.89 -4.70 4.92
CA VAL A 257 37.18 -5.98 4.76
C VAL A 257 36.58 -6.07 3.36
N ALA A 258 36.21 -7.27 2.94
CA ALA A 258 35.40 -7.47 1.74
C ALA A 258 33.97 -7.86 2.11
N VAL A 259 33.04 -7.52 1.23
CA VAL A 259 31.63 -7.92 1.27
C VAL A 259 31.46 -9.17 0.41
N ILE A 260 30.77 -10.17 0.96
CA ILE A 260 30.50 -11.43 0.25
C ILE A 260 29.63 -11.13 -0.99
N ALA A 261 29.99 -11.73 -2.13
CA ALA A 261 29.45 -11.41 -3.46
C ALA A 261 27.92 -11.21 -3.52
N ARG A 262 27.14 -12.10 -2.89
CA ARG A 262 25.66 -12.04 -2.88
C ARG A 262 25.07 -10.81 -2.18
N HIS A 263 25.83 -10.16 -1.29
CA HIS A 263 25.41 -8.98 -0.52
C HIS A 263 25.91 -7.67 -1.11
N VAL A 264 26.82 -7.71 -2.09
CA VAL A 264 27.46 -6.52 -2.68
C VAL A 264 26.43 -5.58 -3.30
N GLU A 265 25.64 -6.08 -4.26
CA GLU A 265 24.72 -5.23 -5.01
C GLU A 265 23.61 -4.61 -4.13
N PRO A 266 22.93 -5.36 -3.23
CA PRO A 266 21.97 -4.78 -2.30
C PRO A 266 22.55 -3.66 -1.43
N LEU A 267 23.80 -3.82 -0.97
CA LEU A 267 24.47 -2.80 -0.15
C LEU A 267 24.85 -1.57 -0.97
N ILE A 268 25.41 -1.75 -2.18
CA ILE A 268 25.69 -0.65 -3.10
C ILE A 268 24.42 0.16 -3.36
N HIS A 269 23.31 -0.54 -3.64
CA HIS A 269 22.03 0.10 -3.95
C HIS A 269 21.47 0.86 -2.75
N ALA A 270 21.42 0.25 -1.57
CA ALA A 270 20.92 0.91 -0.36
C ALA A 270 21.77 2.12 0.04
N ILE A 271 23.11 2.00 -0.03
CA ILE A 271 24.02 3.11 0.27
C ILE A 271 23.85 4.23 -0.75
N ALA A 272 23.70 3.91 -2.04
CA ALA A 272 23.46 4.91 -3.08
C ALA A 272 22.16 5.70 -2.86
N GLU A 273 21.06 5.02 -2.49
CA GLU A 273 19.79 5.69 -2.16
C GLU A 273 19.91 6.59 -0.92
N LEU A 274 20.66 6.17 0.09
CA LEU A 274 20.93 7.00 1.27
C LEU A 274 21.82 8.21 0.94
N LEU A 275 22.85 8.03 0.10
CA LEU A 275 23.71 9.11 -0.36
C LEU A 275 22.94 10.12 -1.22
N ASP A 276 22.08 9.68 -2.14
CA ASP A 276 21.23 10.56 -2.97
C ASP A 276 20.32 11.42 -2.10
N ASN A 277 19.72 10.83 -1.06
CA ASN A 277 18.93 11.56 -0.08
C ASN A 277 19.78 12.57 0.70
N ALA A 278 20.92 12.15 1.23
CA ALA A 278 21.83 13.01 1.99
C ALA A 278 22.27 14.23 1.17
N THR A 279 22.67 14.03 -0.09
CA THR A 279 23.09 15.14 -0.96
C THR A 279 21.91 16.03 -1.36
N ARG A 280 20.74 15.46 -1.66
CA ARG A 280 19.55 16.22 -2.07
C ARG A 280 18.97 17.10 -0.97
N TYR A 281 19.02 16.65 0.29
CA TYR A 281 18.49 17.40 1.44
C TYR A 281 19.51 18.28 2.14
N SER A 282 20.76 18.27 1.69
CA SER A 282 21.83 19.13 2.19
C SER A 282 22.08 20.33 1.27
N PRO A 283 22.35 21.54 1.80
CA PRO A 283 22.69 22.70 0.98
C PRO A 283 23.87 22.41 0.03
N PRO A 284 23.87 22.95 -1.20
CA PRO A 284 24.89 22.61 -2.22
C PRO A 284 26.32 22.99 -1.82
N SER A 285 26.48 23.95 -0.89
CA SER A 285 27.78 24.35 -0.32
C SER A 285 28.36 23.38 0.72
N THR A 286 27.59 22.37 1.13
CA THR A 286 27.99 21.40 2.16
C THR A 286 28.41 20.07 1.54
N THR A 287 29.28 19.35 2.26
CA THR A 287 29.72 18.00 1.92
C THR A 287 29.01 16.96 2.76
N VAL A 288 28.76 15.78 2.18
CA VAL A 288 28.28 14.59 2.88
C VAL A 288 29.49 13.74 3.25
N HIS A 289 29.55 13.27 4.49
CA HIS A 289 30.65 12.47 5.00
C HIS A 289 30.26 10.99 5.00
N LEU A 290 31.09 10.15 4.37
CA LEU A 290 30.93 8.70 4.31
C LEU A 290 32.10 8.03 5.01
N SER A 291 31.81 7.18 5.97
CA SER A 291 32.84 6.45 6.73
C SER A 291 32.35 5.07 7.15
N THR A 292 33.27 4.23 7.60
CA THR A 292 32.95 2.94 8.17
C THR A 292 33.70 2.73 9.48
N THR A 293 33.03 2.04 10.40
CA THR A 293 33.54 1.73 11.74
C THR A 293 33.24 0.28 12.08
N GLU A 294 34.18 -0.42 12.70
CA GLU A 294 33.93 -1.76 13.23
C GLU A 294 33.07 -1.68 14.50
N VAL A 295 32.03 -2.51 14.55
CA VAL A 295 31.10 -2.61 15.68
C VAL A 295 30.96 -4.07 16.11
N GLN A 296 30.45 -4.32 17.31
CA GLN A 296 30.32 -5.70 17.83
C GLN A 296 29.54 -6.64 16.91
N THR A 297 28.60 -6.11 16.12
CA THR A 297 27.73 -6.90 15.24
C THR A 297 28.24 -7.00 13.79
N GLY A 298 29.39 -6.39 13.45
CA GLY A 298 29.95 -6.35 12.10
C GLY A 298 30.53 -4.98 11.75
N ILE A 299 30.15 -4.40 10.60
CA ILE A 299 30.62 -3.08 10.16
C ILE A 299 29.45 -2.10 10.09
N ALA A 300 29.62 -0.91 10.67
CA ALA A 300 28.72 0.21 10.49
C ALA A 300 29.23 1.13 9.37
N VAL A 301 28.40 1.36 8.36
CA VAL A 301 28.60 2.40 7.35
C VAL A 301 27.81 3.63 7.79
N GLU A 302 28.50 4.75 8.01
CA GLU A 302 27.92 6.00 8.46
C GLU A 302 27.92 7.03 7.33
N ILE A 303 26.73 7.55 7.02
CA ILE A 303 26.49 8.65 6.08
C ILE A 303 25.98 9.83 6.88
N GLU A 304 26.76 10.89 6.96
CA GLU A 304 26.44 12.07 7.74
C GLU A 304 26.29 13.30 6.85
N ASP A 305 25.13 13.94 6.95
CA ASP A 305 24.76 15.10 6.17
C ASP A 305 24.64 16.37 7.04
N ALA A 306 24.65 17.53 6.38
CA ALA A 306 24.53 18.86 7.01
C ALA A 306 23.23 19.57 6.58
N GLY A 307 22.18 18.79 6.34
CA GLY A 307 20.86 19.27 5.95
C GLY A 307 20.02 19.80 7.13
N VAL A 308 18.73 19.96 6.88
CA VAL A 308 17.76 20.58 7.82
C VAL A 308 17.34 19.64 8.97
N GLY A 309 17.80 18.38 8.94
CA GLY A 309 17.36 17.33 9.86
C GLY A 309 15.94 16.83 9.57
N LEU A 310 15.42 15.96 10.45
CA LEU A 310 14.05 15.43 10.36
C LEU A 310 13.17 16.03 11.46
N SER A 311 11.95 16.45 11.10
CA SER A 311 10.92 16.71 12.11
C SER A 311 10.55 15.44 12.85
N GLU A 312 9.98 15.56 14.06
CA GLU A 312 9.61 14.40 14.87
C GLU A 312 8.57 13.49 14.17
N GLU A 313 7.67 14.07 13.38
CA GLU A 313 6.72 13.31 12.56
C GLU A 313 7.40 12.61 11.38
N ALA A 314 8.34 13.29 10.71
CA ALA A 314 9.11 12.71 9.62
C ALA A 314 10.02 11.59 10.11
N ARG A 315 10.65 11.74 11.28
CA ARG A 315 11.47 10.72 11.94
C ARG A 315 10.63 9.49 12.28
N ARG A 316 9.47 9.65 12.93
CA ARG A 316 8.57 8.52 13.26
C ARG A 316 8.08 7.79 12.01
N ARG A 317 7.79 8.51 10.93
CA ARG A 317 7.41 7.90 9.64
C ARG A 317 8.58 7.11 9.04
N ALA A 318 9.78 7.71 9.02
CA ALA A 318 10.98 7.06 8.50
C ALA A 318 11.34 5.81 9.31
N GLU A 319 11.26 5.88 10.64
CA GLU A 319 11.46 4.74 11.53
C GLU A 319 10.45 3.64 11.28
N ARG A 320 9.17 3.96 11.08
CA ARG A 320 8.14 2.96 10.74
C ARG A 320 8.44 2.24 9.42
N ILE A 321 8.91 2.97 8.41
CA ILE A 321 9.29 2.39 7.11
C ILE A 321 10.51 1.48 7.28
N LEU A 322 11.52 1.92 8.03
CA LEU A 322 12.73 1.14 8.29
C LEU A 322 12.50 -0.05 9.25
N SER A 323 11.50 0.04 10.12
CA SER A 323 11.11 -1.00 11.09
C SER A 323 10.14 -2.02 10.53
N LEU A 324 9.94 -2.08 9.21
CA LEU A 324 9.15 -3.13 8.54
C LEU A 324 9.85 -4.50 8.72
N GLU A 325 9.88 -4.98 9.95
CA GLU A 325 10.20 -6.33 10.35
C GLU A 325 8.97 -7.19 10.01
N GLY A 326 8.94 -7.78 8.81
CA GLY A 326 8.02 -8.86 8.46
C GLY A 326 6.68 -8.48 7.80
N ALA A 327 6.37 -7.20 7.55
CA ALA A 327 5.18 -6.83 6.79
C ALA A 327 5.50 -6.68 5.29
N PRO A 328 4.69 -7.25 4.37
CA PRO A 328 4.82 -6.97 2.95
C PRO A 328 4.66 -5.46 2.72
N LEU A 329 5.50 -4.88 1.86
CA LEU A 329 5.38 -3.48 1.47
C LEU A 329 4.03 -3.29 0.76
N ASN A 330 3.13 -2.56 1.41
CA ASN A 330 1.89 -2.13 0.79
C ASN A 330 2.21 -0.92 -0.09
N LEU A 331 1.87 -1.02 -1.37
CA LEU A 331 2.12 0.06 -2.33
C LEU A 331 1.33 1.34 -1.96
N ASP A 332 0.26 1.19 -1.18
CA ASP A 332 -0.52 2.29 -0.62
C ASP A 332 0.29 3.15 0.38
N ASP A 333 1.33 2.58 1.01
CA ASP A 333 2.22 3.31 1.92
C ASP A 333 3.16 4.29 1.20
N LEU A 334 3.24 4.23 -0.14
CA LEU A 334 4.07 5.13 -0.94
C LEU A 334 3.48 6.56 -1.03
N GLY A 335 2.19 6.74 -0.72
CA GLY A 335 1.50 8.03 -0.74
C GLY A 335 1.41 8.68 -2.13
N GLU A 336 0.82 9.88 -2.19
CA GLU A 336 0.59 10.61 -3.46
C GLU A 336 1.88 11.09 -4.15
N THR A 337 2.97 11.25 -3.39
CA THR A 337 4.31 11.56 -3.93
C THR A 337 5.29 10.48 -3.48
N PRO A 338 5.57 9.48 -4.33
CA PRO A 338 6.37 8.33 -3.93
C PRO A 338 7.78 8.75 -3.53
N ARG A 339 8.06 8.73 -2.22
CA ARG A 339 9.43 8.89 -1.68
C ARG A 339 10.12 7.54 -1.68
N LEU A 340 10.42 7.05 -2.89
CA LEU A 340 10.84 5.66 -3.15
C LEU A 340 12.10 5.27 -2.37
N GLY A 341 13.06 6.20 -2.19
CA GLY A 341 14.41 5.89 -1.70
C GLY A 341 14.43 5.18 -0.34
N LEU A 342 13.73 5.70 0.67
CA LEU A 342 13.75 5.08 2.00
C LEU A 342 13.01 3.72 2.02
N THR A 343 11.95 3.59 1.23
CA THR A 343 11.19 2.33 1.10
C THR A 343 12.02 1.25 0.39
N VAL A 344 12.78 1.63 -0.64
CA VAL A 344 13.75 0.74 -1.31
C VAL A 344 14.82 0.28 -0.32
N VAL A 345 15.39 1.21 0.45
CA VAL A 345 16.37 0.91 1.49
C VAL A 345 15.81 -0.07 2.53
N ALA A 346 14.58 0.17 3.02
CA ALA A 346 13.91 -0.72 3.96
C ALA A 346 13.72 -2.13 3.38
N ARG A 347 13.33 -2.23 2.10
CA ARG A 347 13.17 -3.54 1.45
C ARG A 347 14.50 -4.27 1.30
N LEU A 348 15.54 -3.57 0.84
CA LEU A 348 16.87 -4.14 0.66
C LEU A 348 17.42 -4.63 2.00
N ALA A 349 17.25 -3.83 3.06
CA ALA A 349 17.62 -4.16 4.43
C ALA A 349 16.93 -5.44 4.91
N HIS A 350 15.62 -5.52 4.73
CA HIS A 350 14.82 -6.68 5.13
C HIS A 350 15.21 -7.95 4.36
N VAL A 351 15.23 -7.90 3.02
CA VAL A 351 15.50 -9.07 2.17
C VAL A 351 16.94 -9.57 2.32
N ASN A 352 17.89 -8.68 2.61
CA ASN A 352 19.31 -9.01 2.68
C ASN A 352 19.87 -8.98 4.11
N ASN A 353 19.00 -8.91 5.12
CA ASN A 353 19.32 -9.01 6.54
C ASN A 353 20.41 -8.02 7.03
N PHE A 354 20.37 -6.75 6.60
CA PHE A 354 21.18 -5.69 7.19
C PHE A 354 20.27 -4.65 7.86
N LYS A 355 20.80 -3.86 8.80
CA LYS A 355 19.98 -2.90 9.55
C LYS A 355 20.28 -1.48 9.11
N VAL A 356 19.26 -0.63 9.09
CA VAL A 356 19.40 0.80 8.79
C VAL A 356 18.75 1.60 9.89
N MET A 357 19.47 2.61 10.39
CA MET A 357 19.02 3.48 11.47
C MET A 357 19.27 4.93 11.10
N LEU A 358 18.37 5.82 11.50
CA LEU A 358 18.55 7.26 11.36
C LEU A 358 18.80 7.89 12.72
N ARG A 359 19.77 8.80 12.78
CA ARG A 359 20.18 9.56 13.96
C ARG A 359 20.33 11.03 13.60
N PRO A 360 20.22 11.96 14.56
CA PRO A 360 20.65 13.33 14.35
C PRO A 360 22.15 13.39 14.02
N SER A 361 22.51 14.20 13.02
CA SER A 361 23.91 14.49 12.66
C SER A 361 24.50 15.56 13.59
N ALA A 362 25.82 15.53 13.79
CA ALA A 362 26.54 16.60 14.47
C ALA A 362 26.50 17.93 13.68
N TYR A 363 26.20 17.87 12.38
CA TYR A 363 26.12 19.01 11.47
C TYR A 363 24.68 19.52 11.26
N SER A 364 23.79 19.32 12.24
CA SER A 364 22.36 19.69 12.21
C SER A 364 21.48 18.94 11.20
N GLY A 365 22.05 18.02 10.42
CA GLY A 365 21.37 17.16 9.46
C GLY A 365 20.97 15.78 10.00
N VAL A 366 21.03 14.77 9.13
CA VAL A 366 20.76 13.37 9.47
C VAL A 366 22.03 12.53 9.33
N ARG A 367 22.20 11.57 10.24
CA ARG A 367 23.17 10.48 10.15
C ARG A 367 22.44 9.18 9.89
N ALA A 368 22.62 8.62 8.70
CA ALA A 368 22.16 7.27 8.38
C ALA A 368 23.27 6.26 8.71
N VAL A 369 22.91 5.20 9.43
CA VAL A 369 23.82 4.14 9.84
C VAL A 369 23.33 2.83 9.26
N VAL A 370 24.13 2.20 8.39
CA VAL A 370 23.87 0.88 7.82
C VAL A 370 24.77 -0.13 8.54
N VAL A 371 24.19 -1.07 9.26
CA VAL A 371 24.94 -2.12 9.97
C VAL A 371 24.93 -3.38 9.14
N ILE A 372 26.11 -3.74 8.64
CA ILE A 372 26.39 -4.94 7.86
C ILE A 372 26.83 -6.03 8.83
N PRO A 373 26.08 -7.14 8.95
CA PRO A 373 26.43 -8.24 9.84
C PRO A 373 27.75 -8.94 9.52
N GLN A 374 28.35 -9.56 10.53
CA GLN A 374 29.64 -10.26 10.41
C GLN A 374 29.60 -11.44 9.41
N ASP A 375 28.46 -12.10 9.21
CA ASP A 375 28.29 -13.21 8.26
C ASP A 375 28.16 -12.77 6.79
N GLN A 376 28.17 -11.46 6.53
CA GLN A 376 28.13 -10.86 5.18
C GLN A 376 29.47 -10.29 4.72
N ILE A 377 30.49 -10.35 5.58
CA ILE A 377 31.82 -9.80 5.32
C ILE A 377 32.90 -10.87 5.50
N THR A 378 34.04 -10.64 4.89
CA THR A 378 35.21 -11.51 4.99
C THR A 378 36.49 -10.67 5.16
N PRO A 379 37.45 -11.11 5.98
CA PRO A 379 38.74 -10.42 6.11
C PRO A 379 39.62 -10.58 4.86
N ASN A 380 39.29 -11.49 3.96
CA ASN A 380 40.02 -11.67 2.70
C ASN A 380 39.63 -10.57 1.71
N VAL A 381 40.38 -9.47 1.71
CA VAL A 381 40.21 -8.39 0.72
C VAL A 381 40.91 -8.81 -0.58
N PRO A 382 40.16 -9.13 -1.66
CA PRO A 382 40.80 -9.38 -2.94
C PRO A 382 41.52 -8.11 -3.41
N PRO A 383 42.62 -8.25 -4.19
CA PRO A 383 43.31 -7.10 -4.76
C PRO A 383 42.31 -6.21 -5.50
N MET A 384 42.46 -4.88 -5.34
CA MET A 384 41.53 -3.88 -5.84
C MET A 384 41.17 -4.19 -7.31
N TYR A 385 39.92 -4.59 -7.56
CA TYR A 385 39.44 -4.76 -8.93
C TYR A 385 39.55 -3.41 -9.63
N PRO A 386 40.17 -3.33 -10.82
CA PRO A 386 40.10 -2.11 -11.62
C PRO A 386 38.62 -1.86 -11.91
N MET A 387 38.10 -0.76 -11.36
CA MET A 387 36.80 -0.26 -11.77
C MET A 387 36.88 0.04 -13.28
N PRO A 388 35.81 -0.22 -14.06
CA PRO A 388 35.82 0.02 -15.50
C PRO A 388 36.25 1.47 -15.83
N GLU A 389 37.14 1.70 -16.80
CA GLU A 389 37.84 2.98 -17.09
C GLU A 389 36.91 4.21 -17.22
N HIS A 390 35.70 4.04 -17.75
CA HIS A 390 34.59 5.01 -17.78
C HIS A 390 34.34 5.74 -16.43
N LEU A 391 34.62 5.11 -15.28
CA LEU A 391 34.45 5.74 -13.95
C LEU A 391 35.62 6.62 -13.53
N GLN A 392 36.80 6.49 -14.15
CA GLN A 392 37.94 7.37 -13.94
C GLN A 392 37.73 8.72 -14.64
N HIS A 393 37.11 8.71 -15.83
CA HIS A 393 36.78 9.94 -16.56
C HIS A 393 35.64 10.77 -15.96
N LEU A 394 34.83 10.20 -15.06
CA LEU A 394 33.83 10.98 -14.32
C LEU A 394 34.50 12.09 -13.47
N GLU A 395 35.73 11.88 -12.96
CA GLU A 395 36.46 12.89 -12.18
C GLU A 395 36.71 14.21 -12.94
N GLU A 396 36.66 14.21 -14.28
CA GLU A 396 36.88 15.40 -15.11
C GLU A 396 35.56 16.07 -15.59
N LEU A 397 34.41 15.41 -15.51
CA LEU A 397 33.13 15.96 -15.99
C LEU A 397 32.44 16.86 -14.95
N PRO A 398 32.08 18.12 -15.27
CA PRO A 398 31.33 18.98 -14.36
C PRO A 398 30.05 18.30 -13.86
N SER A 399 29.67 18.52 -12.59
CA SER A 399 28.47 17.89 -12.05
C SER A 399 27.22 18.42 -12.76
N LEU A 400 26.16 17.60 -12.87
CA LEU A 400 24.88 18.05 -13.43
C LEU A 400 24.36 19.31 -12.72
N HIS A 401 24.61 19.40 -11.40
CA HIS A 401 24.30 20.57 -10.60
C HIS A 401 25.12 21.79 -10.99
N ASP A 402 26.44 21.67 -11.16
CA ASP A 402 27.32 22.77 -11.60
C ASP A 402 26.86 23.32 -12.96
N MET A 403 26.42 22.45 -13.87
CA MET A 403 25.96 22.86 -15.21
C MET A 403 24.54 23.45 -15.22
N MET A 404 23.60 22.92 -14.42
CA MET A 404 22.26 23.53 -14.25
C MET A 404 22.35 24.91 -13.58
N THR A 405 23.32 25.09 -12.68
CA THR A 405 23.60 26.39 -12.05
C THR A 405 24.24 27.35 -13.04
N ASP A 406 25.15 26.88 -13.90
CA ASP A 406 25.74 27.68 -14.98
C ASP A 406 24.67 28.10 -16.01
N ALA A 407 23.73 27.20 -16.36
CA ALA A 407 22.58 27.50 -17.23
C ALA A 407 21.59 28.51 -16.60
N SER A 408 21.40 28.46 -15.27
CA SER A 408 20.53 29.39 -14.54
C SER A 408 21.18 30.78 -14.34
N SER A 409 22.50 30.87 -14.37
CA SER A 409 23.25 32.13 -14.25
C SER A 409 23.25 32.99 -15.53
N VAL A 410 22.68 32.49 -16.63
CA VAL A 410 22.64 33.19 -17.94
C VAL A 410 21.48 34.19 -18.06
N THR A 411 20.57 34.28 -17.08
CA THR A 411 19.40 35.19 -17.14
C THR A 411 19.27 36.11 -15.92
N GLU A 412 20.29 36.93 -15.65
CA GLU A 412 20.04 38.18 -14.91
C GLU A 412 19.43 39.23 -15.85
N HIS A 413 18.24 39.71 -15.49
CA HIS A 413 17.57 40.82 -16.16
C HIS A 413 18.11 42.14 -15.60
N GLY A 414 18.70 42.97 -16.45
CA GLY A 414 18.95 44.36 -16.09
C GLY A 414 17.63 45.11 -15.83
N PRO A 415 17.66 46.29 -15.19
CA PRO A 415 16.45 47.06 -14.83
C PRO A 415 15.54 47.46 -16.01
N ASN A 416 15.97 47.21 -17.25
CA ASN A 416 15.20 47.47 -18.48
C ASN A 416 14.74 46.19 -19.23
N GLY A 417 14.82 45.00 -18.61
CA GLY A 417 14.18 43.78 -19.14
C GLY A 417 14.76 43.19 -20.44
N LEU A 418 15.95 43.61 -20.87
CA LEU A 418 16.63 43.08 -22.06
C LEU A 418 17.77 42.13 -21.67
N PRO A 419 17.93 40.94 -22.31
CA PRO A 419 18.97 39.99 -22.00
C PRO A 419 20.36 40.53 -22.41
N GLN A 420 21.28 40.65 -21.45
CA GLN A 420 22.62 41.19 -21.70
C GLN A 420 23.67 40.06 -21.66
N ARG A 421 24.17 39.65 -22.83
CA ARG A 421 25.22 38.63 -22.95
C ARG A 421 26.58 39.23 -22.60
N ARG A 422 27.17 38.88 -21.45
CA ARG A 422 28.59 39.16 -21.18
C ARG A 422 29.45 38.19 -22.00
N ARG A 423 30.26 38.71 -22.93
CA ARG A 423 31.37 37.94 -23.52
C ARG A 423 32.43 37.74 -22.44
N ARG A 424 32.65 36.51 -21.98
CA ARG A 424 33.91 36.15 -21.31
C ARG A 424 35.04 36.32 -22.33
N SER A 425 35.98 37.21 -22.04
CA SER A 425 37.27 37.26 -22.72
C SER A 425 38.09 36.05 -22.27
N LEU A 426 38.01 34.95 -23.01
CA LEU A 426 39.00 33.89 -22.94
C LEU A 426 40.31 34.43 -23.52
N GLY A 427 41.41 34.24 -22.79
CA GLY A 427 42.73 34.72 -23.15
C GLY A 427 43.17 34.31 -24.56
N ALA A 428 43.94 35.20 -25.18
CA ALA A 428 44.43 35.07 -26.55
C ALA A 428 45.25 33.78 -26.75
N VAL A 429 44.88 33.00 -27.77
CA VAL A 429 45.75 32.02 -28.41
C VAL A 429 46.05 32.55 -29.83
N PRO A 430 47.31 32.65 -30.26
CA PRO A 430 47.64 33.21 -31.57
C PRO A 430 47.23 32.27 -32.70
N ARG A 431 46.59 32.87 -33.70
CA ARG A 431 46.03 32.25 -34.90
C ARG A 431 47.14 32.00 -35.93
N ALA A 432 47.43 30.74 -36.23
CA ALA A 432 48.19 30.34 -37.41
C ALA A 432 47.25 30.23 -38.63
N ALA A 433 47.73 30.74 -39.77
CA ALA A 433 46.97 30.96 -40.99
C ALA A 433 46.65 29.68 -41.78
N SER A 434 45.45 29.61 -42.33
CA SER A 434 45.08 28.67 -43.40
C SER A 434 45.50 29.21 -44.77
N PRO A 435 45.85 28.35 -45.74
CA PRO A 435 45.71 28.68 -47.16
C PRO A 435 44.41 28.11 -47.75
N ARG A 436 43.96 28.83 -48.77
CA ARG A 436 42.71 28.72 -49.53
C ARG A 436 42.72 27.62 -50.60
N ASP A 437 41.48 27.26 -50.94
CA ASP A 437 40.92 26.85 -52.24
C ASP A 437 41.38 25.54 -52.91
N GLN A 438 40.39 24.67 -53.14
CA GLN A 438 39.98 24.34 -54.51
C GLN A 438 38.53 23.82 -54.56
N ARG A 439 37.76 24.39 -55.49
CA ARG A 439 36.40 23.98 -55.90
C ARG A 439 36.48 22.89 -56.96
N SER A 440 35.54 21.94 -56.92
CA SER A 440 35.07 21.22 -58.11
C SER A 440 33.62 20.71 -57.95
N THR A 441 32.75 21.47 -58.60
CA THR A 441 31.44 21.23 -59.27
C THR A 441 30.75 19.84 -59.34
N SER A 442 29.41 19.87 -59.11
CA SER A 442 28.27 19.22 -59.83
C SER A 442 28.12 17.68 -59.77
N SER A 443 26.96 16.99 -59.65
CA SER A 443 25.51 17.27 -59.81
C SER A 443 24.68 16.05 -59.23
N PRO A 444 23.35 15.82 -59.45
CA PRO A 444 22.28 16.00 -58.45
C PRO A 444 21.49 14.74 -57.98
N ARG A 445 20.89 14.88 -56.78
CA ARG A 445 19.55 14.44 -56.27
C ARG A 445 18.97 13.07 -56.67
N HIS A 446 18.80 12.21 -55.67
CA HIS A 446 17.61 11.35 -55.50
C HIS A 446 16.96 11.71 -54.15
N ALA A 447 15.72 12.20 -54.20
CA ALA A 447 14.90 12.47 -53.02
C ALA A 447 14.14 11.19 -52.65
N LEU A 448 14.26 10.75 -51.40
CA LEU A 448 13.32 9.84 -50.77
C LEU A 448 12.55 10.66 -49.74
N ASP A 449 11.22 10.50 -49.77
CA ASP A 449 10.22 11.21 -48.98
C ASP A 449 10.58 11.24 -47.48
N GLU A 450 10.90 12.42 -46.96
CA GLU A 450 10.83 12.71 -45.53
C GLU A 450 9.37 12.98 -45.19
N THR A 451 8.77 12.08 -44.40
CA THR A 451 7.49 12.33 -43.74
C THR A 451 7.72 13.40 -42.65
N PRO A 452 6.91 14.47 -42.58
CA PRO A 452 7.10 15.52 -41.60
C PRO A 452 6.82 15.00 -40.17
N PRO A 453 7.60 15.44 -39.15
CA PRO A 453 7.42 15.01 -37.77
C PRO A 453 6.11 15.61 -37.22
N GLY A 454 5.19 14.75 -36.78
CA GLY A 454 3.93 15.15 -36.14
C GLY A 454 2.79 14.14 -36.28
N LEU A 455 2.81 13.30 -37.31
CA LEU A 455 1.73 12.33 -37.58
C LEU A 455 1.63 11.15 -36.60
N GLY A 456 2.68 10.89 -35.81
CA GLY A 456 2.68 9.80 -34.83
C GLY A 456 1.94 10.11 -33.53
N LEU A 457 1.88 11.39 -33.12
CA LEU A 457 1.26 11.79 -31.85
C LEU A 457 -0.27 11.84 -31.98
N ASP A 458 -0.78 12.33 -33.10
CA ASP A 458 -2.22 12.42 -33.35
C ASP A 458 -2.86 11.04 -33.57
N ALA A 459 -2.17 10.12 -34.24
CA ALA A 459 -2.63 8.73 -34.38
C ALA A 459 -2.64 7.97 -33.04
N PHE A 460 -1.74 8.32 -32.12
CA PHE A 460 -1.69 7.74 -30.78
C PHE A 460 -2.80 8.31 -29.87
N LEU A 461 -3.05 9.62 -29.92
CA LEU A 461 -4.10 10.27 -29.12
C LEU A 461 -5.51 9.90 -29.59
N SER A 462 -5.72 9.70 -30.90
CA SER A 462 -7.00 9.23 -31.44
C SER A 462 -7.31 7.77 -31.08
N GLY A 463 -6.28 6.92 -30.97
CA GLY A 463 -6.42 5.54 -30.48
C GLY A 463 -6.79 5.42 -28.99
N ILE A 464 -6.37 6.39 -28.17
CA ILE A 464 -6.72 6.45 -26.73
C ILE A 464 -8.15 6.96 -26.53
N ASN A 465 -8.62 7.87 -27.39
CA ASN A 465 -9.94 8.49 -27.29
C ASN A 465 -11.05 7.74 -28.05
N GLY A 466 -10.73 6.63 -28.73
CA GLY A 466 -11.71 5.74 -29.38
C GLY A 466 -12.34 6.29 -30.67
N GLU A 467 -11.69 7.25 -31.34
CA GLU A 467 -12.18 7.78 -32.62
C GLU A 467 -11.72 6.91 -33.81
N PRO A 468 -12.59 6.66 -34.82
CA PRO A 468 -12.19 5.90 -36.00
C PRO A 468 -11.22 6.71 -36.88
N PRO A 469 -10.26 6.05 -37.55
CA PRO A 469 -9.25 6.73 -38.36
C PRO A 469 -9.89 7.45 -39.57
N PRO A 470 -9.33 8.59 -40.02
CA PRO A 470 -9.89 9.34 -41.13
C PRO A 470 -9.74 8.56 -42.45
N ALA A 471 -10.83 8.48 -43.21
CA ALA A 471 -10.86 7.84 -44.52
C ALA A 471 -10.01 8.60 -45.53
N ASP A 472 -9.01 7.93 -46.09
CA ASP A 472 -8.13 8.46 -47.12
C ASP A 472 -8.93 8.77 -48.40
N ARG A 473 -9.06 10.07 -48.71
CA ARG A 473 -9.57 10.52 -50.00
C ARG A 473 -8.40 10.76 -50.93
N ARG A 474 -8.11 9.79 -51.81
CA ARG A 474 -7.51 10.00 -53.15
C ARG A 474 -7.49 8.71 -53.96
N SER A 475 -8.45 8.59 -54.87
CA SER A 475 -8.27 8.39 -56.32
C SER A 475 -9.43 7.55 -56.88
N GLY A 476 -10.35 8.23 -57.57
CA GLY A 476 -11.21 7.58 -58.56
C GLY A 476 -10.44 7.33 -59.86
N VAL A 477 -11.14 6.68 -60.79
CA VAL A 477 -10.74 6.14 -62.12
C VAL A 477 -10.36 4.65 -62.01
N GLY A 478 -11.12 3.69 -62.55
CA GLY A 478 -12.30 3.74 -63.42
C GLY A 478 -12.97 2.37 -63.57
N ASP A 479 -14.07 2.39 -64.31
CA ASP A 479 -14.95 1.30 -64.73
C ASP A 479 -14.28 -0.06 -64.99
N ASP A 480 -14.89 -1.16 -64.53
CA ASP A 480 -15.78 -1.91 -65.43
C ASP A 480 -16.57 -2.99 -64.68
N SER A 481 -17.85 -3.05 -65.05
CA SER A 481 -18.81 -4.10 -64.73
C SER A 481 -18.27 -5.51 -65.04
N TRP A 482 -18.69 -6.53 -64.27
CA TRP A 482 -19.31 -7.74 -64.84
C TRP A 482 -20.00 -8.56 -63.74
N ASP A 483 -21.13 -9.12 -64.17
CA ASP A 483 -22.20 -9.85 -63.49
C ASP A 483 -21.75 -11.25 -63.01
N GLY A 484 -22.41 -11.82 -62.00
CA GLY A 484 -22.09 -13.18 -61.56
C GLY A 484 -22.72 -13.66 -60.24
N ARG A 485 -23.99 -14.05 -60.31
CA ARG A 485 -24.73 -14.85 -59.33
C ARG A 485 -24.08 -16.21 -59.00
N ASP A 486 -24.41 -16.69 -57.80
CA ASP A 486 -24.52 -18.10 -57.37
C ASP A 486 -23.26 -18.99 -57.40
N ARG A 487 -22.68 -19.26 -56.22
CA ARG A 487 -22.75 -20.56 -55.49
C ARG A 487 -21.85 -20.60 -54.26
#